data_AF-A0A6G3Q6X4-F1
#
_entry.id   AF-A0A6G3Q6X4-F1
#
_cell.length_a   1.000
_cell.length_b   1.000
_cell.length_c   1.000
_cell.angle_alpha   90.00
_cell.angle_beta   90.00
_cell.angle_gamma   90.00
#
_symmetry.space_group_name_H-M   'P 1'
#
loop_
_entity.id
_entity.type
_entity.pdbx_description
1 polymer ?
#
loop_
_entity_poly.entity_id
_entity_poly.type
_entity_poly.pdbx_seq_one_letter_code
_entity_poly.pdbx_strand_id
1 'polypeptide(L)'
;MSVHYSQTVVLVRAPFVVDRYGNTTSVRDWANATRTTVRRVAVQPDASTEDGGDRPVVVSGWRLITRRGVDIDLAPGDRVVALGRLLDVDGDVARWTLSGRHHHTEARLKEVSG
;
A
#
# COMPACT_ATOMS: atom_id res chain seq x y z
N MET A 1 -13.73 17.28 -2.17
CA MET A 1 -12.25 17.19 -2.25
C MET A 1 -11.93 16.44 -3.53
N SER A 2 -11.16 17.02 -4.46
CA SER A 2 -10.78 16.32 -5.69
C SER A 2 -9.53 15.47 -5.42
N VAL A 3 -9.55 14.20 -5.79
CA VAL A 3 -8.37 13.33 -5.71
C VAL A 3 -7.45 13.64 -6.89
N HIS A 4 -6.19 13.97 -6.62
CA HIS A 4 -5.18 14.25 -7.64
C HIS A 4 -4.24 13.06 -7.81
N TYR A 5 -4.25 12.45 -8.99
CA TYR A 5 -3.45 11.27 -9.32
C TYR A 5 -2.11 11.64 -9.95
N SER A 6 -1.30 12.47 -9.27
CA SER A 6 -0.01 12.95 -9.79
C SER A 6 1.20 12.21 -9.21
N GLN A 7 1.01 11.42 -8.15
CA GLN A 7 2.11 10.81 -7.42
C GLN A 7 2.66 9.58 -8.15
N THR A 8 3.94 9.31 -7.89
CA THR A 8 4.64 8.08 -8.29
C THR A 8 5.07 7.36 -7.02
N VAL A 9 4.84 6.06 -6.98
CA VAL A 9 5.18 5.17 -5.86
C VAL A 9 5.96 3.98 -6.37
N VAL A 10 6.62 3.25 -5.47
CA VAL A 10 7.27 1.98 -5.78
C VAL A 10 6.63 0.88 -4.96
N LEU A 11 6.02 -0.09 -5.63
CA LEU A 11 5.56 -1.33 -4.99
C LEU A 11 6.78 -2.21 -4.77
N VAL A 12 6.85 -2.84 -3.61
CA VAL A 12 7.95 -3.70 -3.19
C VAL A 12 7.34 -5.02 -2.74
N ARG A 13 7.60 -6.08 -3.51
CA ARG A 13 7.11 -7.43 -3.21
C ARG A 13 8.29 -8.35 -2.97
N ALA A 14 8.43 -8.79 -1.73
CA ALA A 14 9.41 -9.80 -1.35
C ALA A 14 8.85 -11.21 -1.56
N PRO A 15 9.64 -12.16 -2.10
CA PRO A 15 9.32 -13.57 -2.00
C PRO A 15 9.40 -14.01 -0.54
N PHE A 16 8.91 -15.22 -0.27
CA PHE A 16 9.11 -15.86 1.04
C PHE A 16 10.49 -16.54 1.11
N VAL A 17 11.11 -16.51 2.28
CA VAL A 17 12.35 -17.25 2.56
C VAL A 17 12.07 -18.74 2.39
N VAL A 18 13.01 -19.43 1.74
CA VAL A 18 13.01 -20.89 1.61
C VAL A 18 13.94 -21.47 2.68
N ASP A 19 13.45 -22.44 3.45
CA ASP A 19 14.26 -23.09 4.47
C ASP A 19 15.29 -24.07 3.87
N ARG A 20 16.16 -24.64 4.72
CA ARG A 20 17.19 -25.60 4.29
C ARG A 20 16.66 -26.88 3.63
N TYR A 21 15.36 -27.16 3.78
CA TYR A 21 14.70 -28.34 3.23
C TYR A 21 13.92 -28.01 1.94
N GLY A 22 13.94 -26.76 1.49
CA GLY A 22 13.20 -26.32 0.30
C GLY A 22 11.77 -25.89 0.57
N ASN A 23 11.33 -25.80 1.84
CA ASN A 23 9.97 -25.38 2.17
C ASN A 23 9.87 -23.85 2.21
N THR A 24 8.78 -23.31 1.64
CA THR A 24 8.45 -21.90 1.75
C THR A 24 8.00 -21.56 3.17
N THR A 25 8.61 -20.55 3.78
CA THR A 25 8.25 -20.06 5.12
C THR A 25 7.21 -18.92 5.04
N SER A 26 6.75 -18.43 6.18
CA SER A 26 5.94 -17.20 6.26
C SER A 26 6.77 -15.92 6.32
N VAL A 27 8.10 -16.03 6.38
CA VAL A 27 9.01 -14.89 6.48
C VAL A 27 9.31 -14.35 5.09
N ARG A 28 9.18 -13.04 4.90
CA ARG A 28 9.50 -12.39 3.61
C ARG A 28 10.99 -12.07 3.50
N ASP A 29 11.58 -12.39 2.36
CA ASP A 29 12.94 -12.06 1.99
C ASP A 29 12.99 -10.68 1.32
N TRP A 30 13.09 -9.64 2.14
CA TRP A 30 13.15 -8.27 1.65
C TRP A 30 14.45 -7.92 0.93
N ALA A 31 15.51 -8.72 1.08
CA ALA A 31 16.75 -8.51 0.34
C ALA A 31 16.61 -8.85 -1.14
N ASN A 32 15.73 -9.81 -1.47
CA ASN A 32 15.42 -10.26 -2.84
C ASN A 32 14.07 -9.72 -3.36
N ALA A 33 13.63 -8.56 -2.86
CA ALA A 33 12.35 -7.98 -3.25
C ALA A 33 12.34 -7.41 -4.67
N THR A 34 11.25 -7.67 -5.40
CA THR A 34 10.96 -7.02 -6.68
C THR A 34 10.40 -5.63 -6.45
N ARG A 35 10.83 -4.66 -7.25
CA ARG A 35 10.41 -3.26 -7.16
C ARG A 35 9.73 -2.82 -8.46
N THR A 36 8.49 -2.36 -8.36
CA THR A 36 7.68 -1.94 -9.53
C THR A 36 7.27 -0.48 -9.38
N THR A 37 7.71 0.38 -10.29
CA THR A 37 7.29 1.78 -10.31
C THR A 37 5.87 1.90 -10.83
N VAL A 38 5.01 2.55 -10.06
CA VAL A 38 3.63 2.87 -10.43
C VAL A 38 3.44 4.37 -10.41
N ARG A 39 2.87 4.90 -11.48
CA ARG A 39 2.65 6.33 -11.70
C ARG A 39 1.17 6.64 -11.70
N ARG A 40 0.85 7.92 -11.46
CA ARG A 40 -0.50 8.46 -11.55
C ARG A 40 -1.45 7.82 -10.54
N VAL A 41 -1.01 7.78 -9.28
CA VAL A 41 -1.82 7.39 -8.12
C VAL A 41 -1.96 8.57 -7.17
N ALA A 42 -2.86 8.44 -6.20
CA ALA A 42 -2.96 9.32 -5.05
C ALA A 42 -2.62 8.53 -3.79
N VAL A 43 -1.83 9.13 -2.90
CA VAL A 43 -1.54 8.66 -1.55
C VAL A 43 -1.88 9.80 -0.59
N GLN A 44 -2.87 9.57 0.25
CA GLN A 44 -3.43 10.57 1.16
C GLN A 44 -3.43 10.01 2.58
N PRO A 45 -3.31 10.85 3.63
CA PRO A 45 -3.57 10.39 5.00
C PRO A 45 -4.96 9.73 5.07
N ASP A 46 -5.05 8.54 5.66
CA ASP A 46 -6.35 7.96 6.04
C ASP A 46 -6.73 8.64 7.36
N ALA A 47 -7.97 9.16 7.45
CA ALA A 47 -8.35 10.12 8.49
C ALA A 47 -7.93 9.65 9.90
N SER A 48 -7.23 10.51 10.62
CA SER A 48 -6.76 10.27 11.98
C SER A 48 -7.95 10.13 12.94
N THR A 49 -7.93 9.11 13.79
CA THR A 49 -8.83 9.04 14.96
C THR A 49 -8.53 10.22 15.88
N GLU A 50 -9.53 11.07 16.13
CA GLU A 50 -9.48 12.09 17.19
C GLU A 50 -9.48 11.36 18.54
N ASP A 51 -8.38 11.45 19.30
CA ASP A 51 -8.41 11.20 20.75
C ASP A 51 -8.57 12.57 21.42
N GLY A 52 -9.64 12.75 22.19
CA GLY A 52 -10.09 14.02 22.75
C GLY A 52 -9.21 14.56 23.86
N GLY A 53 -8.00 15.01 23.52
CA GLY A 53 -7.09 15.73 24.42
C GLY A 53 -6.01 16.50 23.67
N ASP A 54 -5.26 17.36 24.37
CA ASP A 54 -4.16 18.24 23.92
C ASP A 54 -2.95 17.53 23.26
N ARG A 55 -3.14 16.36 22.63
CA ARG A 55 -2.07 15.61 21.96
C ARG A 55 -2.05 15.92 20.47
N PRO A 56 -0.85 16.04 19.86
CA PRO A 56 -0.72 16.25 18.43
C PRO A 56 -1.29 15.06 17.66
N VAL A 57 -2.02 15.35 16.59
CA VAL A 57 -2.57 14.35 15.66
C VAL A 57 -1.41 13.53 15.06
N VAL A 58 -1.33 12.26 15.40
CA VAL A 58 -0.38 11.32 14.78
C VAL A 58 -1.08 10.68 13.58
N VAL A 59 -0.63 11.03 12.37
CA VAL A 59 -1.04 10.31 11.16
C VAL A 59 -0.39 8.94 11.19
N SER A 60 -1.17 7.90 11.45
CA SER A 60 -0.72 6.50 11.53
C SER A 60 -1.02 5.70 10.26
N GLY A 61 -1.87 6.21 9.37
CA GLY A 61 -2.35 5.51 8.19
C GLY A 61 -2.43 6.38 6.94
N TRP A 62 -2.29 5.74 5.79
CA TRP A 62 -2.47 6.34 4.47
C TRP A 62 -3.36 5.47 3.60
N ARG A 63 -3.94 6.09 2.59
CA ARG A 63 -4.74 5.44 1.57
C ARG A 63 -4.13 5.68 0.20
N LEU A 64 -3.82 4.60 -0.51
CA LEU A 64 -3.46 4.63 -1.93
C LEU A 64 -4.72 4.44 -2.77
N ILE A 65 -4.88 5.24 -3.82
CA ILE A 65 -6.04 5.22 -4.73
C ILE A 65 -5.52 5.34 -6.17
N THR A 66 -5.95 4.46 -7.07
CA THR A 66 -5.68 4.57 -8.51
C THR A 66 -6.74 5.41 -9.23
N ARG A 67 -6.38 5.93 -10.40
CA ARG A 67 -7.36 6.60 -11.28
C ARG A 67 -8.38 5.62 -11.86
N ARG A 68 -9.47 6.16 -12.40
CA ARG A 68 -10.52 5.35 -13.02
C ARG A 68 -9.98 4.40 -14.10
N GLY A 69 -10.39 3.13 -14.07
CA GLY A 69 -10.05 2.11 -15.06
C GLY A 69 -8.62 1.56 -14.94
N VAL A 70 -7.87 1.91 -13.90
CA VAL A 70 -6.51 1.40 -13.68
C VAL A 70 -6.47 0.47 -12.48
N ASP A 71 -6.05 -0.76 -12.71
CA ASP A 71 -5.61 -1.66 -11.67
C ASP A 71 -4.08 -1.65 -11.57
N ILE A 72 -3.58 -2.05 -10.39
CA ILE A 72 -2.17 -2.24 -10.12
C ILE A 72 -1.98 -3.60 -9.47
N ASP A 73 -0.85 -4.25 -9.75
CA ASP A 73 -0.47 -5.50 -9.10
C ASP A 73 0.01 -5.24 -7.67
N LEU A 74 -0.93 -4.92 -6.79
CA LEU A 74 -0.73 -4.75 -5.36
C LEU A 74 -1.47 -5.86 -4.62
N ALA A 75 -0.82 -6.42 -3.60
CA ALA A 75 -1.33 -7.52 -2.79
C ALA A 75 -1.09 -7.27 -1.29
N PRO A 76 -1.87 -7.93 -0.41
CA PRO A 76 -1.63 -7.88 1.04
C PRO A 76 -0.20 -8.30 1.41
N GLY A 77 0.40 -7.55 2.33
CA GLY A 77 1.77 -7.77 2.80
C GLY A 77 2.87 -7.35 1.83
N ASP A 78 2.53 -6.75 0.68
CA ASP A 78 3.48 -5.94 -0.05
C ASP A 78 3.84 -4.67 0.74
N ARG A 79 4.91 -4.03 0.31
CA ARG A 79 5.29 -2.69 0.77
C ARG A 79 5.16 -1.67 -0.34
N VAL A 80 4.93 -0.42 0.03
CA VAL A 80 4.87 0.72 -0.88
C VAL A 80 5.83 1.79 -0.38
N VAL A 81 6.75 2.23 -1.25
CA VAL A 81 7.53 3.44 -1.02
C VAL A 81 6.75 4.62 -1.55
N ALA A 82 6.30 5.49 -0.63
CA ALA A 82 5.54 6.69 -0.93
C ALA A 82 5.86 7.77 0.11
N LEU A 83 5.81 9.04 -0.28
CA LEU A 83 5.99 10.16 0.67
C LEU A 83 7.32 10.12 1.45
N GLY A 84 8.38 9.55 0.87
CA GLY A 84 9.67 9.34 1.54
C GLY A 84 9.66 8.25 2.62
N ARG A 85 8.58 7.46 2.72
CA ARG A 85 8.37 6.40 3.71
C ARG A 85 8.26 5.04 3.05
N LEU A 86 8.54 3.99 3.83
CA LEU A 86 8.22 2.61 3.49
C LEU A 86 6.98 2.20 4.29
N LEU A 87 5.92 1.83 3.61
CA LEU A 87 4.62 1.53 4.20
C LEU A 87 4.21 0.09 3.87
N ASP A 88 3.66 -0.65 4.82
CA ASP A 88 3.05 -1.95 4.57
C ASP A 88 1.63 -1.77 4.00
N VAL A 89 1.24 -2.63 3.06
CA VAL A 89 -0.17 -2.79 2.66
C VAL A 89 -0.91 -3.46 3.80
N ASP A 90 -1.79 -2.70 4.44
CA ASP A 90 -2.55 -3.13 5.61
C ASP A 90 -3.90 -3.72 5.20
N GLY A 91 -4.02 -5.03 5.32
CA GLY A 91 -5.21 -5.77 4.93
C GLY A 91 -5.37 -5.91 3.42
N ASP A 92 -6.63 -6.03 3.00
CA ASP A 92 -6.98 -6.33 1.62
C ASP A 92 -6.88 -5.14 0.68
N VAL A 93 -6.48 -5.42 -0.57
CA VAL A 93 -6.50 -4.45 -1.67
C VAL A 93 -7.88 -4.47 -2.33
N ALA A 94 -8.62 -3.38 -2.17
CA ALA A 94 -9.96 -3.25 -2.70
C ALA A 94 -9.92 -2.91 -4.20
N ARG A 95 -10.51 -3.76 -5.03
CA ARG A 95 -10.71 -3.52 -6.47
C ARG A 95 -12.17 -3.18 -6.71
N TRP A 96 -12.45 -1.89 -6.77
CA TRP A 96 -13.81 -1.37 -6.92
C TRP A 96 -14.30 -1.52 -8.34
N THR A 97 -15.52 -2.01 -8.49
CA THR A 97 -16.21 -2.10 -9.79
C THR A 97 -17.40 -1.15 -9.85
N LEU A 98 -17.62 -0.51 -11.00
CA LEU A 98 -18.81 0.29 -11.28
C LEU A 98 -19.37 -0.14 -12.64
N SER A 99 -20.66 -0.49 -12.68
CA SER A 99 -21.33 -0.98 -13.89
C SER A 99 -20.59 -2.12 -14.59
N GLY A 100 -20.08 -3.08 -13.82
CA GLY A 100 -19.36 -4.26 -14.31
C GLY A 100 -17.94 -4.00 -14.83
N ARG A 101 -17.41 -2.78 -14.68
CA ARG A 101 -16.05 -2.42 -15.09
C ARG A 101 -15.20 -2.05 -13.88
N HIS A 102 -13.90 -2.30 -13.96
CA HIS A 102 -12.95 -1.82 -12.95
C HIS A 102 -13.05 -0.30 -12.86
N HIS A 103 -13.44 0.18 -11.69
CA HIS A 103 -13.48 1.61 -11.39
C HIS A 103 -12.12 2.03 -10.89
N HIS A 104 -11.63 1.52 -9.76
CA HIS A 104 -10.31 1.89 -9.23
C HIS A 104 -9.87 0.87 -8.17
N THR A 105 -8.60 0.96 -7.79
CA THR A 105 -7.97 0.13 -6.76
C THR A 105 -7.63 1.01 -5.57
N GLU A 106 -7.93 0.53 -4.38
CA GLU A 106 -7.60 1.18 -3.12
C GLU A 106 -6.87 0.23 -2.17
N ALA A 107 -5.93 0.78 -1.39
CA ALA A 107 -5.27 0.05 -0.32
C ALA A 107 -5.03 0.96 0.88
N ARG A 108 -5.22 0.41 2.08
CA ARG A 108 -4.74 1.04 3.31
C ARG A 108 -3.27 0.72 3.48
N LEU A 109 -2.53 1.70 3.97
CA LEU A 109 -1.10 1.65 4.20
C LEU A 109 -0.81 2.10 5.63
N LYS A 110 0.17 1.48 6.26
CA LYS A 110 0.68 1.90 7.58
C LYS A 110 2.20 1.89 7.58
N GLU A 111 2.83 2.61 8.49
CA GLU A 111 4.28 2.49 8.64
C GLU A 111 4.67 1.06 9.00
N VAL A 112 5.79 0.59 8.42
CA VAL A 112 6.37 -0.70 8.78
C VAL A 112 6.80 -0.64 10.25
N SER A 113 6.14 -1.42 11.10
CA SER A 113 6.64 -1.73 12.44
C SER A 113 7.67 -2.85 12.32
N GLY A 114 8.89 -2.59 12.80
CA GLY A 114 9.97 -3.60 12.88
C GLY A 114 9.62 -4.77 13.79
#